data_AF-A0AAN8BN67-F1
#
_entry.id   AF-A0AAN8BN67-F1
#
_cell.length_a   1.000
_cell.length_b   1.000
_cell.length_c   1.000
_cell.angle_alpha   90.00
_cell.angle_beta   90.00
_cell.angle_gamma   90.00
#
_symmetry.space_group_name_H-M   'P 1'
#
loop_
_entity.id
_entity.type
_entity.pdbx_description
1 polymer ?
#
loop_
_entity_poly.entity_id
_entity_poly.type
_entity_poly.pdbx_seq_one_letter_code
_entity_poly.pdbx_strand_id
1 'polypeptide(L)'
;MNGNQYQARPVYDNRGFQHEERRTPSEAPQQGLYPCRPQEIPSYVAVTPNNINTHHSAPPAAAPEPAQRNGQKKCPLKRVLCGCLCGLLLLALAGILLWYFLYYQCLLGKSCRSGGRCLSHSQWCDGVQDCARGEDESQCFRLHGTNFLLEGYSPESRRWMPVCAESWNNNYGRAVCEHIGYNRQDYVSYTQTSSGSLSSGGYMKLQPGSKYGAPIHSQLTFSSYCTARVKLQCIECGVSSADPSTRIVGGTEAVNGAWPWQVSLQIKGYHLCGGSIISPYWILSAAHCFQRYSSPGEWLVYSGDVSLLQMHFGFGKTVDKIISHEKFNTKTNDNDIALLKLVRPLSFTRTVKPVCLPNVGVDLSEHPAWITGWGALRSSGHTPDRLNQAQVAIYSRENCNRPQVLEGQITRTMICAGKLQGGVDTCQGDSGGPLVVKEANVWWLVGDTSWGIGCALRNKPGVYGNVSYLINWVYEQMQNE
;
A
#
# COMPACT_ATOMS: atom_id res chain seq x y z
N MET A 1 -17.69 1.15 61.11
CA MET A 1 -16.35 1.74 60.81
C MET A 1 -15.78 0.94 59.65
N ASN A 2 -16.22 1.19 58.40
CA ASN A 2 -15.68 2.16 57.42
C ASN A 2 -14.17 2.01 57.18
N GLY A 3 -13.65 1.82 55.95
CA GLY A 3 -14.30 1.76 54.64
C GLY A 3 -13.29 1.44 53.51
N ASN A 4 -13.80 0.82 52.43
CA ASN A 4 -13.13 0.67 51.14
C ASN A 4 -13.72 1.71 50.18
N GLN A 5 -12.88 2.52 49.54
CA GLN A 5 -13.29 3.47 48.49
C GLN A 5 -13.12 2.83 47.11
N TYR A 6 -14.26 2.53 46.47
CA TYR A 6 -14.39 2.35 45.03
C TYR A 6 -14.60 3.72 44.37
N GLN A 7 -13.78 4.06 43.37
CA GLN A 7 -13.98 5.23 42.52
C GLN A 7 -15.08 4.95 41.48
N ALA A 8 -16.14 5.76 41.55
CA ALA A 8 -17.27 5.76 40.65
C ALA A 8 -16.91 6.36 39.27
N ARG A 9 -17.42 5.75 38.20
CA ARG A 9 -17.45 6.33 36.84
C ARG A 9 -18.73 7.17 36.69
N PRO A 10 -18.69 8.29 35.95
CA PRO A 10 -19.87 9.14 35.75
C PRO A 10 -20.91 8.44 34.86
N VAL A 11 -22.13 8.37 35.39
CA VAL A 11 -23.36 7.97 34.70
C VAL A 11 -23.84 9.17 33.87
N TYR A 12 -24.01 8.97 32.56
CA TYR A 12 -24.77 9.89 31.73
C TYR A 12 -26.14 9.27 31.45
N ASP A 13 -27.17 9.94 31.98
CA ASP A 13 -28.59 9.70 31.79
C ASP A 13 -29.00 10.13 30.37
N ASN A 14 -29.49 9.19 29.55
CA ASN A 14 -30.20 9.49 28.32
C ASN A 14 -31.64 9.03 28.48
N ARG A 15 -32.52 9.99 28.81
CA ARG A 15 -33.96 9.81 28.78
C ARG A 15 -34.46 9.78 27.34
N GLY A 16 -35.23 8.72 27.05
CA GLY A 16 -36.37 8.73 26.14
C GLY A 16 -36.07 8.54 24.65
N PHE A 17 -36.46 7.40 24.10
CA PHE A 17 -37.77 7.26 23.42
C PHE A 17 -38.01 5.78 23.07
N GLN A 18 -39.13 5.25 23.56
CA GLN A 18 -39.67 3.95 23.16
C GLN A 18 -40.32 4.06 21.78
N HIS A 19 -40.29 2.98 20.99
CA HIS A 19 -41.34 2.73 20.01
C HIS A 19 -41.57 1.22 19.84
N GLU A 20 -42.69 0.77 20.38
CA GLU A 20 -43.44 -0.38 19.90
C GLU A 20 -44.55 0.11 18.93
N GLU A 21 -44.92 -0.80 18.03
CA GLU A 21 -46.16 -0.94 17.26
C GLU A 21 -46.35 -0.37 15.82
N ARG A 22 -46.59 -1.37 14.95
CA ARG A 22 -47.59 -1.55 13.89
C ARG A 22 -47.68 -0.61 12.67
N ARG A 23 -47.56 -1.25 11.51
CA ARG A 23 -48.03 -0.80 10.18
C ARG A 23 -49.54 -1.02 10.02
N THR A 24 -50.21 -0.08 9.33
CA THR A 24 -51.21 -0.27 8.24
C THR A 24 -51.54 1.09 7.57
N PRO A 25 -52.18 1.16 6.38
CA PRO A 25 -51.63 1.94 5.24
C PRO A 25 -52.51 3.06 4.64
N SER A 26 -51.85 3.86 3.78
CA SER A 26 -52.31 4.56 2.54
C SER A 26 -53.42 5.61 2.58
N GLU A 27 -53.09 6.87 2.23
CA GLU A 27 -53.97 7.78 1.48
C GLU A 27 -53.21 8.92 0.77
N ALA A 28 -53.84 9.45 -0.29
CA ALA A 28 -53.30 10.22 -1.42
C ALA A 28 -53.12 11.76 -1.16
N PRO A 29 -52.60 12.56 -2.12
CA PRO A 29 -51.96 13.85 -1.85
C PRO A 29 -52.89 15.07 -1.98
N GLN A 30 -52.68 16.09 -1.13
CA GLN A 30 -53.23 17.43 -1.36
C GLN A 30 -52.17 18.53 -1.21
N GLN A 31 -52.26 19.46 -2.17
CA GLN A 31 -51.50 20.70 -2.35
C GLN A 31 -51.93 21.77 -1.32
N GLY A 32 -51.02 22.68 -0.94
CA GLY A 32 -51.44 23.98 -0.40
C GLY A 32 -50.43 24.74 0.47
N LEU A 33 -49.83 25.79 -0.12
CA LEU A 33 -49.65 27.14 0.46
C LEU A 33 -48.74 27.34 1.69
N TYR A 34 -47.54 27.88 1.44
CA TYR A 34 -46.70 28.57 2.43
C TYR A 34 -46.97 30.09 2.42
N PRO A 35 -47.08 30.74 3.59
CA PRO A 35 -46.75 32.16 3.73
C PRO A 35 -45.43 32.36 4.48
N CYS A 36 -44.56 33.19 3.89
CA CYS A 36 -43.31 33.69 4.46
C CYS A 36 -43.56 34.53 5.73
N ARG A 37 -42.70 34.36 6.74
CA ARG A 37 -42.60 35.27 7.91
C ARG A 37 -41.15 35.77 8.04
N PRO A 38 -40.91 37.06 8.34
CA PRO A 38 -39.55 37.61 8.39
C PRO A 38 -38.80 37.20 9.67
N GLN A 39 -37.51 36.89 9.56
CA GLN A 39 -36.60 36.70 10.69
C GLN A 39 -35.81 38.00 10.96
N GLU A 40 -35.90 38.50 12.19
CA GLU A 40 -35.04 39.55 12.73
C GLU A 40 -33.67 38.99 13.13
N ILE A 41 -32.62 39.78 12.87
CA ILE A 41 -31.21 39.45 13.13
C ILE A 41 -30.84 39.97 14.53
N PRO A 42 -30.29 39.17 15.46
CA PRO A 42 -29.77 39.68 16.72
C PRO A 42 -28.39 40.34 16.55
N SER A 43 -28.27 41.57 17.04
CA SER A 43 -27.03 42.32 17.18
C SER A 43 -26.17 41.76 18.33
N TYR A 44 -24.93 41.39 18.05
CA TYR A 44 -23.93 41.06 19.08
C TYR A 44 -23.05 42.29 19.35
N VAL A 45 -23.05 42.73 20.62
CA VAL A 45 -22.18 43.77 21.16
C VAL A 45 -20.80 43.16 21.46
N ALA A 46 -19.74 43.75 20.92
CA ALA A 46 -18.36 43.36 21.19
C ALA A 46 -17.92 43.85 22.57
N VAL A 47 -17.54 42.92 23.46
CA VAL A 47 -16.92 43.22 24.76
C VAL A 47 -15.41 43.04 24.63
N THR A 48 -14.66 44.12 24.81
CA THR A 48 -13.18 44.12 24.88
C THR A 48 -12.69 43.61 26.24
N PRO A 49 -11.64 42.77 26.29
CA PRO A 49 -11.07 42.30 27.56
C PRO A 49 -10.15 43.35 28.21
N ASN A 50 -10.34 43.58 29.51
CA ASN A 50 -9.49 44.42 30.35
C ASN A 50 -8.19 43.68 30.73
N ASN A 51 -7.05 44.33 30.48
CA ASN A 51 -5.74 43.91 31.00
C ASN A 51 -5.59 44.28 32.48
N ILE A 52 -5.32 43.29 33.31
CA ILE A 52 -5.01 43.46 34.74
C ILE A 52 -3.50 43.74 34.87
N ASN A 53 -3.17 44.97 35.27
CA ASN A 53 -1.82 45.38 35.65
C ASN A 53 -1.59 45.08 37.14
N THR A 54 -0.66 44.18 37.46
CA THR A 54 -0.16 44.00 38.83
C THR A 54 1.06 44.89 39.07
N HIS A 55 0.85 46.03 39.71
CA HIS A 55 1.92 46.80 40.35
C HIS A 55 2.11 46.31 41.79
N HIS A 56 3.33 45.87 42.13
CA HIS A 56 3.78 45.74 43.51
C HIS A 56 4.80 46.83 43.83
N SER A 57 4.52 47.56 44.90
CA SER A 57 5.28 48.66 45.47
C SER A 57 6.48 48.17 46.29
N ALA A 58 7.60 48.89 46.22
CA ALA A 58 8.63 48.90 47.26
C ALA A 58 9.17 50.35 47.44
N PRO A 59 9.60 50.77 48.65
CA PRO A 59 9.76 52.18 49.04
C PRO A 59 11.17 52.76 48.78
N PRO A 60 11.36 54.09 48.92
CA PRO A 60 12.58 54.80 48.49
C PRO A 60 13.55 55.11 49.64
N ALA A 61 14.84 55.17 49.34
CA ALA A 61 15.77 56.28 49.66
C ALA A 61 17.24 55.84 49.70
N ALA A 62 18.08 56.51 48.90
CA ALA A 62 19.30 57.23 49.32
C ALA A 62 20.28 57.35 48.13
N ALA A 63 20.53 58.58 47.69
CA ALA A 63 21.69 58.91 46.87
C ALA A 63 22.91 59.16 47.78
N PRO A 64 24.14 58.95 47.26
CA PRO A 64 24.98 60.13 47.05
C PRO A 64 25.78 60.14 45.74
N GLU A 65 25.94 61.36 45.23
CA GLU A 65 26.87 62.00 44.28
C GLU A 65 27.79 61.25 43.29
N PRO A 66 28.15 61.92 42.15
CA PRO A 66 28.81 61.29 41.02
C PRO A 66 30.34 61.32 41.11
N ALA A 67 30.97 60.16 40.87
CA ALA A 67 32.38 60.10 40.49
C ALA A 67 32.48 59.73 39.00
N GLN A 68 33.05 60.65 38.21
CA GLN A 68 33.41 60.43 36.82
C GLN A 68 34.24 59.16 36.65
N ARG A 69 33.82 58.27 35.75
CA ARG A 69 34.73 57.26 35.19
C ARG A 69 34.50 57.10 33.69
N ASN A 70 35.60 57.35 32.99
CA ASN A 70 35.76 57.42 31.55
C ASN A 70 35.18 56.22 30.81
N GLY A 71 34.60 56.51 29.65
CA GLY A 71 33.94 55.54 28.79
C GLY A 71 34.86 54.44 28.26
N GLN A 72 34.27 53.24 28.12
CA GLN A 72 34.67 52.29 27.10
C GLN A 72 33.43 51.87 26.33
N LYS A 73 33.26 52.46 25.14
CA LYS A 73 32.31 51.98 24.14
C LYS A 73 32.74 50.56 23.74
N LYS A 74 32.07 49.52 24.23
CA LYS A 74 32.21 48.18 23.66
C LYS A 74 31.64 48.22 22.23
N CYS A 75 32.53 48.11 21.25
CA CYS A 75 32.21 48.14 19.83
C CYS A 75 31.03 47.19 19.48
N PRO A 76 30.00 47.65 18.76
CA PRO A 76 28.92 46.80 18.22
C PRO A 76 29.43 45.83 17.14
N LEU A 77 30.67 46.02 16.68
CA LEU A 77 31.30 45.26 15.62
C LEU A 77 31.31 43.75 15.89
N LYS A 78 31.55 43.29 17.13
CA LYS A 78 31.57 41.84 17.45
C LYS A 78 30.21 41.15 17.33
N ARG A 79 29.10 41.85 17.63
CA ARG A 79 27.74 41.31 17.51
C ARG A 79 27.28 41.27 16.04
N VAL A 80 27.62 42.32 15.29
CA VAL A 80 27.37 42.37 13.83
C VAL A 80 28.18 41.30 13.11
N LEU A 81 29.45 41.10 13.48
CA LEU A 81 30.30 40.05 12.89
C LEU A 81 29.75 38.64 13.14
N CYS A 82 29.26 38.37 14.36
CA CYS A 82 28.66 37.09 14.72
C CYS A 82 27.34 36.82 13.98
N GLY A 83 26.49 37.85 13.83
CA GLY A 83 25.27 37.78 13.02
C GLY A 83 25.55 37.50 11.55
N CYS A 84 26.54 38.18 10.96
CA CYS A 84 26.95 37.93 9.58
C CYS A 84 27.56 36.54 9.39
N LEU A 85 28.40 36.06 10.31
CA LEU A 85 28.96 34.70 10.28
C LEU A 85 27.89 33.62 10.38
N CYS A 86 26.88 33.81 11.25
CA CYS A 86 25.77 32.88 11.39
C CYS A 86 24.87 32.87 10.14
N GLY A 87 24.60 34.04 9.54
CA GLY A 87 23.88 34.15 8.28
C GLY A 87 24.61 33.46 7.11
N LEU A 88 25.93 33.63 7.01
CA LEU A 88 26.75 32.95 6.00
C LEU A 88 26.79 31.42 6.21
N LEU A 89 26.84 30.95 7.45
CA LEU A 89 26.75 29.51 7.77
C LEU A 89 25.39 28.92 7.40
N LEU A 90 24.29 29.65 7.65
CA LEU A 90 22.95 29.21 7.25
C LEU A 90 22.78 29.18 5.74
N LEU A 91 23.33 30.15 5.01
CA LEU A 91 23.34 30.15 3.54
C LEU A 91 24.21 29.03 2.98
N ALA A 92 25.35 28.73 3.59
CA ALA A 92 26.20 27.61 3.20
C ALA A 92 25.50 26.26 3.48
N LEU A 93 24.84 26.11 4.63
CA LEU A 93 24.03 24.94 4.95
C LEU A 93 22.84 24.79 4.01
N ALA A 94 22.15 25.88 3.68
CA ALA A 94 21.08 25.88 2.68
C ALA A 94 21.62 25.50 1.31
N GLY A 95 22.78 26.02 0.90
CA GLY A 95 23.44 25.66 -0.35
C GLY A 95 23.89 24.19 -0.38
N ILE A 96 24.41 23.66 0.71
CA ILE A 96 24.78 22.24 0.85
C ILE A 96 23.55 21.36 0.86
N LEU A 97 22.48 21.75 1.56
CA LEU A 97 21.21 21.03 1.56
C LEU A 97 20.54 21.06 0.20
N LEU A 98 20.60 22.18 -0.52
CA LEU A 98 20.03 22.36 -1.86
C LEU A 98 20.87 21.63 -2.91
N TRP A 99 22.19 21.66 -2.78
CA TRP A 99 23.09 20.80 -3.58
C TRP A 99 22.85 19.33 -3.28
N TYR A 100 22.72 18.94 -2.00
CA TYR A 100 22.37 17.57 -1.59
C TYR A 100 21.00 17.16 -2.12
N PHE A 101 19.99 18.04 -2.07
CA PHE A 101 18.65 17.78 -2.60
C PHE A 101 18.65 17.64 -4.13
N LEU A 102 19.39 18.50 -4.83
CA LEU A 102 19.51 18.46 -6.29
C LEU A 102 20.41 17.33 -6.79
N TYR A 103 21.39 16.89 -6.00
CA TYR A 103 22.39 15.90 -6.39
C TYR A 103 22.03 14.47 -5.96
N TYR A 104 21.30 14.29 -4.84
CA TYR A 104 21.05 12.96 -4.26
C TYR A 104 19.62 12.44 -4.38
N GLN A 105 18.62 13.22 -4.81
CA GLN A 105 17.25 12.72 -4.87
C GLN A 105 16.77 12.39 -6.27
N CYS A 106 16.93 11.11 -6.62
CA CYS A 106 16.04 10.43 -7.53
C CYS A 106 14.77 10.01 -6.78
N LEU A 107 14.01 10.98 -6.28
CA LEU A 107 12.85 10.76 -5.39
C LEU A 107 11.68 10.01 -6.06
N LEU A 108 11.60 10.03 -7.40
CA LEU A 108 10.45 9.56 -8.16
C LEU A 108 10.84 8.55 -9.26
N GLY A 109 12.03 7.96 -9.17
CA GLY A 109 12.60 7.16 -10.24
C GLY A 109 13.78 6.30 -9.80
N LYS A 110 14.37 5.58 -10.74
CA LYS A 110 15.62 4.85 -10.55
C LYS A 110 16.78 5.66 -11.12
N SER A 111 17.88 5.72 -10.38
CA SER A 111 19.11 6.37 -10.85
C SER A 111 19.97 5.39 -11.65
N CYS A 112 20.51 5.83 -12.79
CA CYS A 112 21.56 5.10 -13.47
C CYS A 112 22.78 4.95 -12.55
N ARG A 113 23.36 3.74 -12.45
CA ARG A 113 24.53 3.45 -11.63
C ARG A 113 25.76 4.26 -12.06
N SER A 114 25.84 4.62 -13.34
CA SER A 114 26.87 5.51 -13.88
C SER A 114 26.24 6.81 -14.38
N GLY A 115 26.56 7.93 -13.71
CA GLY A 115 26.20 9.28 -14.16
C GLY A 115 25.10 9.99 -13.36
N GLY A 116 24.49 9.36 -12.35
CA GLY A 116 23.55 10.01 -11.43
C GLY A 116 22.25 10.53 -12.07
N ARG A 117 22.01 10.20 -13.34
CA ARG A 117 20.78 10.58 -14.05
C ARG A 117 19.61 9.79 -13.47
N CYS A 118 18.58 10.52 -13.05
CA CYS A 118 17.35 9.94 -12.53
C CYS A 118 16.35 9.74 -13.66
N LEU A 119 15.85 8.51 -13.83
CA LEU A 119 14.87 8.16 -14.85
C LEU A 119 13.54 7.80 -14.19
N SER A 120 12.44 8.24 -14.81
CA SER A 120 11.11 7.78 -14.40
C SER A 120 10.95 6.29 -14.69
N HIS A 121 10.04 5.64 -13.98
CA HIS A 121 9.83 4.20 -14.12
C HIS A 121 9.38 3.79 -15.52
N SER A 122 8.67 4.67 -16.23
CA SER A 122 8.24 4.45 -17.62
C SER A 122 9.37 4.51 -18.65
N GLN A 123 10.56 4.97 -18.24
CA GLN A 123 11.76 5.04 -19.07
C GLN A 123 12.68 3.83 -18.88
N TRP A 124 12.30 2.87 -18.03
CA TRP A 124 13.02 1.61 -17.92
C TRP A 124 12.35 0.58 -18.81
N CYS A 125 13.14 -0.12 -19.63
CA CYS A 125 12.65 -1.11 -20.58
C CYS A 125 11.70 -0.52 -21.64
N ASP A 126 11.94 0.73 -22.05
CA ASP A 126 11.14 1.46 -23.03
C ASP A 126 11.79 1.47 -24.43
N GLY A 127 12.98 0.90 -24.56
CA GLY A 127 13.77 0.82 -25.79
C GLY A 127 14.51 2.10 -26.15
N VAL A 128 14.54 3.08 -25.26
CA VAL A 128 15.37 4.28 -25.35
C VAL A 128 16.54 4.10 -24.40
N GLN A 129 17.77 4.26 -24.91
CA GLN A 129 18.96 4.23 -24.08
C GLN A 129 19.10 5.58 -23.35
N ASP A 130 18.52 5.68 -22.16
CA ASP A 130 18.60 6.85 -21.30
C ASP A 130 19.78 6.76 -20.31
N CYS A 131 20.18 5.54 -19.89
CA CYS A 131 21.37 5.31 -19.07
C CYS A 131 22.63 4.98 -19.91
N ALA A 132 23.80 5.33 -19.35
CA ALA A 132 25.08 4.97 -19.96
C ALA A 132 25.21 3.45 -20.10
N ARG A 133 25.62 2.99 -21.28
CA ARG A 133 25.71 1.55 -21.64
C ARG A 133 24.36 0.80 -21.62
N GLY A 134 23.23 1.51 -21.59
CA GLY A 134 21.90 0.89 -21.71
C GLY A 134 21.52 0.08 -20.49
N GLU A 135 21.97 0.51 -19.31
CA GLU A 135 21.68 -0.12 -18.03
C GLU A 135 20.17 -0.30 -17.81
N ASP A 136 19.41 0.74 -18.12
CA ASP A 136 17.96 0.84 -18.13
C ASP A 136 17.27 -0.20 -19.03
N GLU A 137 17.96 -0.68 -20.06
CA GLU A 137 17.45 -1.64 -21.03
C GLU A 137 18.05 -3.05 -20.87
N SER A 138 18.96 -3.23 -19.90
CA SER A 138 19.84 -4.41 -19.83
C SER A 138 19.35 -5.52 -18.89
N GLN A 139 18.22 -5.36 -18.20
CA GLN A 139 17.68 -6.35 -17.25
C GLN A 139 16.15 -6.43 -17.26
N CYS A 140 15.59 -6.42 -18.47
CA CYS A 140 14.15 -6.34 -18.67
C CYS A 140 13.52 -7.72 -18.86
N PHE A 141 12.99 -8.27 -17.77
CA PHE A 141 12.24 -9.52 -17.75
C PHE A 141 10.89 -9.34 -17.07
N ARG A 142 9.87 -10.04 -17.57
CA ARG A 142 8.56 -10.11 -16.93
C ARG A 142 7.90 -11.46 -17.17
N LEU A 143 6.90 -11.75 -16.35
CA LEU A 143 6.04 -12.92 -16.51
C LEU A 143 4.73 -12.50 -17.15
N HIS A 144 4.27 -13.29 -18.13
CA HIS A 144 3.06 -13.04 -18.89
C HIS A 144 2.05 -14.17 -18.71
N GLY A 145 0.79 -13.80 -18.52
CA GLY A 145 -0.35 -14.70 -18.47
C GLY A 145 -0.38 -15.63 -17.26
N THR A 146 -1.38 -16.49 -17.23
CA THR A 146 -1.62 -17.46 -16.14
C THR A 146 -0.65 -18.64 -16.16
N ASN A 147 0.09 -18.79 -17.26
CA ASN A 147 1.05 -19.88 -17.47
C ASN A 147 2.50 -19.48 -17.14
N PHE A 148 2.72 -18.30 -16.56
CA PHE A 148 4.03 -17.78 -16.16
C PHE A 148 5.06 -17.79 -17.29
N LEU A 149 4.64 -17.41 -18.51
CA LEU A 149 5.52 -17.34 -19.66
C LEU A 149 6.57 -16.25 -19.44
N LEU A 150 7.85 -16.59 -19.58
CA LEU A 150 8.93 -15.61 -19.46
C LEU A 150 9.05 -14.79 -20.75
N GLU A 151 8.97 -13.47 -20.61
CA GLU A 151 9.25 -12.52 -21.68
C GLU A 151 10.49 -11.70 -21.34
N GLY A 152 11.33 -11.50 -22.36
CA GLY A 152 12.44 -10.56 -22.33
C GLY A 152 12.15 -9.40 -23.27
N TYR A 153 12.54 -8.19 -22.88
CA TYR A 153 12.42 -7.03 -23.76
C TYR A 153 13.51 -7.05 -24.84
N SER A 154 13.15 -6.82 -26.11
CA SER A 154 14.11 -6.64 -27.20
C SER A 154 14.22 -5.18 -27.58
N PRO A 155 15.40 -4.55 -27.37
CA PRO A 155 15.65 -3.19 -27.83
C PRO A 155 15.55 -3.03 -29.36
N GLU A 156 15.99 -4.05 -30.11
CA GLU A 156 15.97 -4.05 -31.58
C GLU A 156 14.55 -3.96 -32.14
N SER A 157 13.62 -4.74 -31.57
CA SER A 157 12.22 -4.79 -32.00
C SER A 157 11.29 -3.87 -31.21
N ARG A 158 11.79 -3.22 -30.15
CA ARG A 158 11.02 -2.42 -29.16
C ARG A 158 9.79 -3.12 -28.62
N ARG A 159 9.92 -4.42 -28.34
CA ARG A 159 8.80 -5.29 -27.94
C ARG A 159 9.25 -6.33 -26.94
N TRP A 160 8.32 -6.72 -26.07
CA TRP A 160 8.44 -7.90 -25.23
C TRP A 160 8.23 -9.16 -26.07
N MET A 161 9.15 -10.13 -25.93
CA MET A 161 9.10 -11.37 -26.69
C MET A 161 9.34 -12.57 -25.77
N PRO A 162 8.74 -13.73 -26.05
CA PRO A 162 8.97 -14.94 -25.28
C PRO A 162 10.44 -15.39 -25.33
N VAL A 163 10.93 -15.89 -24.21
CA VAL A 163 12.30 -16.43 -24.11
C VAL A 163 12.34 -17.90 -24.51
N CYS A 164 13.31 -18.27 -25.34
CA CYS A 164 13.54 -19.65 -25.76
C CYS A 164 14.17 -20.50 -24.65
N ALA A 165 13.71 -21.74 -24.57
CA ALA A 165 14.20 -22.73 -23.61
C ALA A 165 15.53 -23.38 -24.04
N GLU A 166 15.97 -23.15 -25.27
CA GLU A 166 17.24 -23.65 -25.81
C GLU A 166 18.40 -23.07 -25.00
N SER A 167 19.29 -23.94 -24.52
CA SER A 167 20.41 -23.59 -23.63
C SER A 167 19.99 -23.00 -22.26
N TRP A 168 18.69 -22.99 -21.94
CA TRP A 168 18.18 -22.53 -20.65
C TRP A 168 18.41 -23.58 -19.55
N ASN A 169 18.56 -23.13 -18.32
CA ASN A 169 18.68 -23.99 -17.15
C ASN A 169 18.30 -23.26 -15.85
N ASN A 170 18.33 -23.98 -14.74
CA ASN A 170 17.94 -23.49 -13.42
C ASN A 170 18.79 -22.29 -12.94
N ASN A 171 20.05 -22.15 -13.35
CA ASN A 171 20.87 -21.01 -12.92
C ASN A 171 20.41 -19.71 -13.57
N TYR A 172 20.04 -19.75 -14.86
CA TYR A 172 19.40 -18.61 -15.53
C TYR A 172 18.04 -18.31 -14.93
N GLY A 173 17.22 -19.35 -14.67
CA GLY A 173 15.93 -19.19 -14.00
C GLY A 173 16.05 -18.48 -12.65
N ARG A 174 16.97 -18.93 -11.79
CA ARG A 174 17.24 -18.30 -10.49
C ARG A 174 17.68 -16.84 -10.63
N ALA A 175 18.61 -16.57 -11.53
CA ALA A 175 19.11 -15.22 -11.74
C ALA A 175 18.03 -14.27 -12.30
N VAL A 176 17.18 -14.74 -13.22
CA VAL A 176 16.01 -13.95 -13.67
C VAL A 176 15.05 -13.68 -12.51
N CYS A 177 14.76 -14.67 -11.67
CA CYS A 177 13.90 -14.47 -10.51
C CYS A 177 14.49 -13.46 -9.50
N GLU A 178 15.81 -13.49 -9.28
CA GLU A 178 16.53 -12.46 -8.51
C GLU A 178 16.38 -11.08 -9.14
N HIS A 179 16.48 -10.96 -10.46
CA HIS A 179 16.26 -9.70 -11.17
C HIS A 179 14.82 -9.18 -11.07
N ILE A 180 13.82 -10.06 -11.02
CA ILE A 180 12.42 -9.68 -10.82
C ILE A 180 12.16 -9.23 -9.37
N GLY A 181 13.02 -9.62 -8.41
CA GLY A 181 12.91 -9.26 -6.99
C GLY A 181 12.62 -10.42 -6.04
N TYR A 182 12.59 -11.66 -6.54
CA TYR A 182 12.46 -12.85 -5.69
C TYR A 182 13.81 -13.32 -5.16
N ASN A 183 13.84 -14.00 -4.01
CA ASN A 183 15.09 -14.56 -3.51
C ASN A 183 15.47 -15.80 -4.33
N ARG A 184 16.76 -15.97 -4.60
CA ARG A 184 17.34 -17.16 -5.25
C ARG A 184 16.88 -18.48 -4.64
N GLN A 185 16.67 -18.49 -3.32
CA GLN A 185 16.32 -19.67 -2.55
C GLN A 185 14.85 -20.08 -2.75
N ASP A 186 13.99 -19.14 -3.14
CA ASP A 186 12.55 -19.36 -3.32
C ASP A 186 12.22 -19.99 -4.69
N TYR A 187 13.20 -19.97 -5.61
CA TYR A 187 13.06 -20.51 -6.96
C TYR A 187 12.57 -21.95 -6.97
N VAL A 188 11.48 -22.18 -7.71
CA VAL A 188 10.86 -23.50 -7.85
C VAL A 188 11.45 -24.24 -9.03
N SER A 189 11.17 -23.78 -10.25
CA SER A 189 11.57 -24.48 -11.47
C SER A 189 11.40 -23.62 -12.72
N TYR A 190 11.95 -24.11 -13.84
CA TYR A 190 11.52 -23.70 -15.17
C TYR A 190 10.93 -24.92 -15.88
N THR A 191 9.90 -24.70 -16.67
CA THR A 191 9.33 -25.72 -17.56
C THR A 191 9.33 -25.22 -18.99
N GLN A 192 9.24 -26.17 -19.93
CA GLN A 192 9.23 -25.88 -21.34
C GLN A 192 7.83 -26.08 -21.91
N THR A 193 7.42 -25.21 -22.82
CA THR A 193 6.17 -25.38 -23.57
C THR A 193 6.43 -25.19 -25.04
N SER A 194 5.74 -25.95 -25.90
CA SER A 194 5.93 -25.84 -27.35
C SER A 194 5.73 -24.39 -27.81
N SER A 195 6.53 -23.96 -28.79
CA SER A 195 6.52 -22.57 -29.23
C SER A 195 5.18 -22.16 -29.88
N GLY A 196 4.36 -23.13 -30.33
CA GLY A 196 3.04 -22.87 -30.92
C GLY A 196 3.14 -22.10 -32.24
N SER A 197 2.01 -21.88 -32.93
CA SER A 197 1.97 -21.11 -34.18
C SER A 197 1.91 -19.59 -33.99
N LEU A 198 1.87 -19.10 -32.73
CA LEU A 198 1.79 -17.67 -32.43
C LEU A 198 3.17 -17.10 -32.08
N SER A 199 3.93 -16.73 -33.11
CA SER A 199 4.97 -15.72 -32.95
C SER A 199 5.28 -15.06 -34.29
N SER A 200 4.32 -14.34 -34.86
CA SER A 200 4.65 -13.35 -35.90
C SER A 200 5.62 -12.27 -35.41
N GLY A 201 5.96 -12.24 -34.11
CA GLY A 201 6.86 -11.28 -33.47
C GLY A 201 8.25 -11.78 -33.06
N GLY A 202 8.62 -13.06 -33.25
CA GLY A 202 9.94 -13.59 -32.88
C GLY A 202 10.15 -13.92 -31.38
N TYR A 203 11.39 -14.26 -31.02
CA TYR A 203 11.79 -14.80 -29.72
C TYR A 203 13.13 -14.23 -29.23
N MET A 204 13.35 -14.27 -27.92
CA MET A 204 14.65 -14.00 -27.29
C MET A 204 15.37 -15.32 -27.00
N LYS A 205 16.54 -15.53 -27.60
CA LYS A 205 17.30 -16.78 -27.50
C LYS A 205 18.69 -16.56 -26.94
N LEU A 206 19.14 -17.44 -26.05
CA LEU A 206 20.51 -17.40 -25.50
C LEU A 206 21.54 -17.70 -26.59
N GLN A 207 22.60 -16.88 -26.65
CA GLN A 207 23.71 -17.07 -27.56
C GLN A 207 24.50 -18.35 -27.23
N PRO A 208 25.05 -19.07 -28.23
CA PRO A 208 25.98 -20.17 -27.99
C PRO A 208 27.20 -19.70 -27.18
N GLY A 209 27.55 -20.43 -26.12
CA GLY A 209 28.67 -20.06 -25.25
C GLY A 209 28.35 -19.05 -24.13
N SER A 210 27.06 -18.78 -23.88
CA SER A 210 26.59 -17.97 -22.75
C SER A 210 27.21 -18.44 -21.42
N LYS A 211 27.74 -17.49 -20.65
CA LYS A 211 28.45 -17.73 -19.39
C LYS A 211 27.59 -17.32 -18.20
N TYR A 212 27.57 -18.17 -17.19
CA TYR A 212 26.98 -17.85 -15.90
C TYR A 212 27.71 -16.66 -15.24
N GLY A 213 26.94 -15.72 -14.69
CA GLY A 213 27.45 -14.53 -13.98
C GLY A 213 27.57 -13.27 -14.83
N ALA A 214 27.50 -13.37 -16.16
CA ALA A 214 27.29 -12.21 -17.02
C ALA A 214 25.80 -11.81 -17.04
N PRO A 215 25.46 -10.53 -17.32
CA PRO A 215 24.07 -10.11 -17.47
C PRO A 215 23.33 -10.99 -18.49
N ILE A 216 22.15 -11.49 -18.12
CA ILE A 216 21.43 -12.47 -18.95
C ILE A 216 20.95 -11.83 -20.23
N HIS A 217 20.45 -10.60 -20.15
CA HIS A 217 19.89 -9.87 -21.28
C HIS A 217 20.93 -9.63 -22.39
N SER A 218 22.17 -9.29 -22.04
CA SER A 218 23.26 -9.12 -23.03
C SER A 218 23.65 -10.41 -23.74
N GLN A 219 23.19 -11.56 -23.25
CA GLN A 219 23.41 -12.87 -23.84
C GLN A 219 22.20 -13.36 -24.64
N LEU A 220 21.10 -12.59 -24.68
CA LEU A 220 19.92 -12.88 -25.48
C LEU A 220 19.99 -12.14 -26.82
N THR A 221 19.63 -12.84 -27.88
CA THR A 221 19.50 -12.29 -29.24
C THR A 221 18.14 -12.61 -29.81
N PHE A 222 17.68 -11.77 -30.73
CA PHE A 222 16.50 -12.05 -31.53
C PHE A 222 16.66 -13.36 -32.31
N SER A 223 15.58 -14.14 -32.37
CA SER A 223 15.46 -15.33 -33.21
C SER A 223 14.05 -15.39 -33.79
N SER A 224 13.93 -15.69 -35.08
CA SER A 224 12.65 -15.96 -35.73
C SER A 224 12.11 -17.36 -35.41
N TYR A 225 12.96 -18.24 -34.89
CA TYR A 225 12.63 -19.64 -34.60
C TYR A 225 12.96 -20.02 -33.16
N CYS A 226 12.09 -20.85 -32.59
CA CYS A 226 12.22 -21.37 -31.24
C CYS A 226 11.52 -22.72 -31.14
N THR A 227 12.16 -23.73 -30.59
CA THR A 227 11.56 -25.06 -30.38
C THR A 227 10.56 -25.05 -29.22
N ALA A 228 10.97 -24.46 -28.10
CA ALA A 228 10.16 -24.36 -26.89
C ALA A 228 10.43 -23.04 -26.15
N ARG A 229 9.42 -22.56 -25.43
CA ARG A 229 9.46 -21.34 -24.62
C ARG A 229 9.61 -21.66 -23.14
N VAL A 230 10.23 -20.75 -22.41
CA VAL A 230 10.43 -20.86 -20.95
C VAL A 230 9.17 -20.41 -20.21
N LYS A 231 8.66 -21.28 -19.35
CA LYS A 231 7.78 -20.91 -18.25
C LYS A 231 8.60 -20.89 -16.97
N LEU A 232 8.51 -19.81 -16.21
CA LEU A 232 9.38 -19.57 -15.06
C LEU A 232 8.55 -19.44 -13.79
N GLN A 233 8.83 -20.28 -12.80
CA GLN A 233 8.17 -20.23 -11.50
C GLN A 233 9.19 -19.82 -10.42
N CYS A 234 9.15 -18.54 -10.05
CA CYS A 234 10.06 -17.97 -9.07
C CYS A 234 9.71 -18.32 -7.62
N ILE A 235 8.45 -18.63 -7.35
CA ILE A 235 7.93 -19.03 -6.04
C ILE A 235 6.66 -19.87 -6.22
N GLU A 236 6.37 -20.77 -5.29
CA GLU A 236 5.07 -21.44 -5.24
C GLU A 236 4.07 -20.50 -4.55
N CYS A 237 3.07 -20.02 -5.29
CA CYS A 237 2.13 -19.01 -4.82
C CYS A 237 0.69 -19.33 -5.25
N GLY A 238 -0.27 -18.66 -4.62
CA GLY A 238 -1.67 -18.68 -5.04
C GLY A 238 -2.35 -20.04 -4.86
N VAL A 239 -1.80 -20.89 -3.99
CA VAL A 239 -2.35 -22.22 -3.68
C VAL A 239 -3.07 -22.17 -2.33
N SER A 240 -4.37 -22.41 -2.36
CA SER A 240 -5.17 -22.59 -1.14
C SER A 240 -5.12 -24.04 -0.67
N SER A 241 -5.14 -24.26 0.64
CA SER A 241 -5.13 -25.60 1.24
C SER A 241 -6.52 -26.08 1.67
N ALA A 242 -7.53 -25.23 1.57
CA ALA A 242 -8.93 -25.54 1.86
C ALA A 242 -9.85 -24.69 0.97
N ASP A 243 -10.98 -25.23 0.53
CA ASP A 243 -11.89 -24.44 -0.29
C ASP A 243 -12.60 -23.35 0.55
N PRO A 244 -12.77 -22.12 0.01
CA PRO A 244 -13.63 -21.12 0.62
C PRO A 244 -15.05 -21.66 0.80
N SER A 245 -15.65 -21.45 1.97
CA SER A 245 -17.06 -21.83 2.18
C SER A 245 -17.95 -21.05 1.20
N THR A 246 -18.85 -21.76 0.51
CA THR A 246 -19.66 -21.22 -0.61
C THR A 246 -21.02 -20.65 -0.19
N ARG A 247 -21.28 -20.49 1.12
CA ARG A 247 -22.65 -20.23 1.60
C ARG A 247 -22.81 -18.86 2.26
N ILE A 248 -23.58 -17.99 1.60
CA ILE A 248 -24.40 -16.88 2.14
C ILE A 248 -23.83 -15.44 2.02
N VAL A 249 -24.78 -14.52 1.77
CA VAL A 249 -24.66 -13.05 1.67
C VAL A 249 -24.44 -12.45 3.06
N GLY A 250 -23.44 -11.57 3.21
CA GLY A 250 -23.09 -10.93 4.48
C GLY A 250 -21.71 -11.32 5.02
N GLY A 251 -20.98 -12.18 4.30
CA GLY A 251 -19.72 -12.75 4.73
C GLY A 251 -19.92 -13.98 5.62
N THR A 252 -18.89 -14.82 5.69
CA THR A 252 -18.86 -16.01 6.56
C THR A 252 -17.51 -16.15 7.21
N GLU A 253 -17.45 -16.85 8.33
CA GLU A 253 -16.17 -17.25 8.90
C GLU A 253 -15.36 -18.09 7.91
N ALA A 254 -14.08 -17.74 7.78
CA ALA A 254 -13.11 -18.50 7.04
C ALA A 254 -12.59 -19.69 7.84
N VAL A 255 -12.12 -20.71 7.13
CA VAL A 255 -11.46 -21.88 7.73
C VAL A 255 -9.95 -21.79 7.57
N ASN A 256 -9.22 -22.40 8.50
CA ASN A 256 -7.75 -22.44 8.45
C ASN A 256 -7.27 -23.04 7.11
N GLY A 257 -6.35 -22.32 6.45
CA GLY A 257 -5.77 -22.74 5.18
C GLY A 257 -6.56 -22.35 3.93
N ALA A 258 -7.76 -21.75 4.06
CA ALA A 258 -8.48 -21.22 2.91
C ALA A 258 -7.80 -19.98 2.31
N TRP A 259 -7.24 -19.12 3.17
CA TRP A 259 -6.57 -17.87 2.80
C TRP A 259 -5.17 -17.79 3.44
N PRO A 260 -4.24 -18.68 3.05
CA PRO A 260 -2.96 -18.85 3.75
C PRO A 260 -2.00 -17.65 3.60
N TRP A 261 -2.33 -16.69 2.74
CA TRP A 261 -1.61 -15.43 2.57
C TRP A 261 -2.13 -14.30 3.46
N GLN A 262 -3.29 -14.44 4.09
CA GLN A 262 -3.83 -13.41 4.96
C GLN A 262 -2.94 -13.25 6.20
N VAL A 263 -2.59 -12.00 6.52
CA VAL A 263 -1.93 -11.66 7.78
C VAL A 263 -2.70 -10.62 8.59
N SER A 264 -2.46 -10.63 9.89
CA SER A 264 -2.91 -9.60 10.83
C SER A 264 -1.70 -8.75 11.23
N LEU A 265 -1.77 -7.45 10.94
CA LEU A 265 -0.78 -6.46 11.36
C LEU A 265 -1.23 -5.85 12.68
N GLN A 266 -0.40 -6.02 13.71
CA GLN A 266 -0.75 -5.66 15.07
C GLN A 266 0.26 -4.72 15.71
N ILE A 267 -0.25 -3.85 16.57
CA ILE A 267 0.53 -3.03 17.49
C ILE A 267 0.05 -3.31 18.91
N LYS A 268 0.98 -3.61 19.83
CA LYS A 268 0.68 -3.88 21.25
C LYS A 268 -0.42 -4.94 21.45
N GLY A 269 -0.47 -5.94 20.57
CA GLY A 269 -1.46 -7.02 20.59
C GLY A 269 -2.84 -6.68 20.04
N TYR A 270 -3.03 -5.48 19.48
CA TYR A 270 -4.27 -5.06 18.83
C TYR A 270 -4.12 -5.11 17.31
N HIS A 271 -5.09 -5.75 16.65
CA HIS A 271 -5.23 -5.73 15.20
C HIS A 271 -5.59 -4.33 14.70
N LEU A 272 -4.85 -3.85 13.71
CA LEU A 272 -5.08 -2.55 13.06
C LEU A 272 -5.36 -2.67 11.57
N CYS A 273 -4.58 -3.52 10.88
CA CYS A 273 -4.69 -3.72 9.44
C CYS A 273 -4.47 -5.18 9.06
N GLY A 274 -4.95 -5.55 7.88
CA GLY A 274 -4.59 -6.76 7.18
C GLY A 274 -3.33 -6.60 6.31
N GLY A 275 -2.97 -7.70 5.67
CA GLY A 275 -1.89 -7.75 4.69
C GLY A 275 -1.92 -9.07 3.92
N SER A 276 -1.06 -9.16 2.92
CA SER A 276 -0.92 -10.33 2.06
C SER A 276 0.53 -10.79 2.00
N ILE A 277 0.78 -12.07 2.27
CA ILE A 277 2.10 -12.68 2.07
C ILE A 277 2.36 -12.78 0.56
N ILE A 278 3.43 -12.17 0.06
CA ILE A 278 3.82 -12.25 -1.36
C ILE A 278 5.16 -12.97 -1.54
N SER A 279 5.97 -13.06 -0.49
CA SER A 279 7.17 -13.92 -0.41
C SER A 279 7.50 -14.25 1.06
N PRO A 280 8.53 -15.06 1.36
CA PRO A 280 8.91 -15.36 2.75
C PRO A 280 9.26 -14.12 3.58
N TYR A 281 9.78 -13.07 2.96
CA TYR A 281 10.22 -11.85 3.64
C TYR A 281 9.27 -10.67 3.43
N TRP A 282 8.34 -10.75 2.48
CA TRP A 282 7.58 -9.60 2.02
C TRP A 282 6.08 -9.77 2.25
N ILE A 283 5.51 -8.76 2.90
CA ILE A 283 4.07 -8.58 3.06
C ILE A 283 3.65 -7.32 2.30
N LEU A 284 2.56 -7.40 1.53
CA LEU A 284 1.90 -6.27 0.89
C LEU A 284 0.72 -5.82 1.75
N SER A 285 0.59 -4.50 1.95
CA SER A 285 -0.50 -3.88 2.71
C SER A 285 -0.77 -2.46 2.15
N ALA A 286 -1.62 -1.68 2.81
CA ALA A 286 -1.95 -0.31 2.41
C ALA A 286 -1.05 0.72 3.10
N ALA A 287 -0.69 1.80 2.42
CA ALA A 287 0.16 2.85 2.99
C ALA A 287 -0.50 3.60 4.16
N HIS A 288 -1.81 3.80 4.11
CA HIS A 288 -2.54 4.53 5.15
C HIS A 288 -2.43 3.86 6.54
N CYS A 289 -2.20 2.55 6.59
CA CYS A 289 -2.00 1.80 7.84
C CYS A 289 -0.80 2.32 8.66
N PHE A 290 0.21 2.90 7.99
CA PHE A 290 1.50 3.25 8.59
C PHE A 290 1.69 4.76 8.79
N GLN A 291 0.67 5.59 8.49
CA GLN A 291 0.74 7.04 8.68
C GLN A 291 0.89 7.44 10.15
N ARG A 292 0.13 6.78 11.04
CA ARG A 292 0.15 7.07 12.48
C ARG A 292 1.28 6.37 13.21
N TYR A 293 1.61 5.15 12.78
CA TYR A 293 2.63 4.29 13.37
C TYR A 293 3.64 3.90 12.29
N SER A 294 4.64 4.74 12.07
CA SER A 294 5.62 4.58 10.99
C SER A 294 6.86 3.78 11.39
N SER A 295 7.05 3.51 12.68
CA SER A 295 8.22 2.77 13.18
C SER A 295 8.07 1.27 12.96
N PRO A 296 8.95 0.60 12.18
CA PRO A 296 8.87 -0.85 11.94
C PRO A 296 8.87 -1.69 13.22
N GLY A 297 9.63 -1.28 14.24
CA GLY A 297 9.76 -2.01 15.50
C GLY A 297 8.49 -2.06 16.37
N GLU A 298 7.47 -1.25 16.05
CA GLU A 298 6.18 -1.31 16.74
C GLU A 298 5.23 -2.38 16.16
N TRP A 299 5.52 -2.86 14.95
CA TRP A 299 4.64 -3.75 14.21
C TRP A 299 5.04 -5.21 14.35
N LEU A 300 4.02 -6.05 14.58
CA LEU A 300 4.12 -7.49 14.51
C LEU A 300 3.18 -8.05 13.45
N VAL A 301 3.69 -9.00 12.66
CA VAL A 301 2.93 -9.71 11.64
C VAL A 301 2.56 -11.09 12.14
N TYR A 302 1.26 -11.33 12.25
CA TYR A 302 0.69 -12.63 12.62
C TYR A 302 0.08 -13.32 11.40
N SER A 303 0.31 -14.62 11.27
CA SER A 303 -0.16 -15.44 10.14
C SER A 303 -0.41 -16.88 10.58
N GLY A 304 -1.12 -17.65 9.75
CA GLY A 304 -1.25 -19.09 9.94
C GLY A 304 -2.43 -19.56 10.77
N ASP A 305 -3.23 -18.65 11.33
CA ASP A 305 -4.52 -18.97 11.97
C ASP A 305 -5.59 -17.91 11.63
N VAL A 306 -6.86 -18.31 11.67
CA VAL A 306 -8.02 -17.44 11.44
C VAL A 306 -8.53 -16.74 12.71
N SER A 307 -8.09 -17.12 13.91
CA SER A 307 -8.46 -16.49 15.19
C SER A 307 -7.37 -15.56 15.69
N LEU A 308 -7.72 -14.28 15.93
CA LEU A 308 -6.81 -13.29 16.52
C LEU A 308 -6.34 -13.71 17.92
N LEU A 309 -7.23 -14.30 18.72
CA LEU A 309 -6.94 -14.83 20.05
C LEU A 309 -5.92 -15.97 20.00
N GLN A 310 -6.07 -16.91 19.06
CA GLN A 310 -5.09 -17.98 18.89
C GLN A 310 -3.73 -17.44 18.43
N MET A 311 -3.73 -16.48 17.50
CA MET A 311 -2.50 -15.82 17.06
C MET A 311 -1.80 -15.07 18.20
N HIS A 312 -2.54 -14.53 19.17
CA HIS A 312 -1.95 -13.83 20.33
C HIS A 312 -1.01 -14.72 21.16
N PHE A 313 -1.29 -16.04 21.23
CA PHE A 313 -0.41 -17.01 21.89
C PHE A 313 0.80 -17.41 21.03
N GLY A 314 0.78 -17.09 19.74
CA GLY A 314 1.87 -17.33 18.81
C GLY A 314 2.95 -16.24 18.84
N PHE A 315 4.09 -16.53 18.22
CA PHE A 315 5.15 -15.54 18.03
C PHE A 315 4.95 -14.80 16.71
N GLY A 316 4.49 -13.55 16.79
CA GLY A 316 4.43 -12.65 15.64
C GLY A 316 5.83 -12.39 15.05
N LYS A 317 5.90 -12.14 13.74
CA LYS A 317 7.14 -11.77 13.06
C LYS A 317 7.39 -10.27 13.19
N THR A 318 8.63 -9.91 13.51
CA THR A 318 9.07 -8.51 13.57
C THR A 318 9.33 -7.95 12.19
N VAL A 319 9.03 -6.67 12.02
CA VAL A 319 9.22 -5.92 10.78
C VAL A 319 10.56 -5.19 10.82
N ASP A 320 11.35 -5.35 9.76
CA ASP A 320 12.64 -4.69 9.54
C ASP A 320 12.42 -3.31 8.91
N LYS A 321 11.58 -3.26 7.86
CA LYS A 321 11.32 -2.05 7.09
C LYS A 321 9.85 -1.94 6.68
N ILE A 322 9.34 -0.72 6.67
CA ILE A 322 8.05 -0.35 6.10
C ILE A 322 8.32 0.61 4.95
N ILE A 323 7.82 0.29 3.77
CA ILE A 323 8.03 1.04 2.54
C ILE A 323 6.66 1.41 2.00
N SER A 324 6.24 2.66 2.24
CA SER A 324 5.01 3.20 1.64
C SER A 324 5.33 3.83 0.29
N HIS A 325 4.40 3.75 -0.66
CA HIS A 325 4.59 4.39 -1.94
C HIS A 325 4.83 5.90 -1.78
N GLU A 326 5.89 6.40 -2.42
CA GLU A 326 6.39 7.77 -2.34
C GLU A 326 5.37 8.81 -2.82
N LYS A 327 4.45 8.40 -3.70
CA LYS A 327 3.37 9.24 -4.23
C LYS A 327 2.02 9.04 -3.52
N PHE A 328 2.03 8.34 -2.37
CA PHE A 328 0.82 8.15 -1.59
C PHE A 328 0.24 9.49 -1.14
N ASN A 329 -1.02 9.75 -1.50
CA ASN A 329 -1.71 10.99 -1.17
C ASN A 329 -2.72 10.75 -0.06
N THR A 330 -2.46 11.33 1.12
CA THR A 330 -3.29 11.14 2.32
C THR A 330 -4.69 11.76 2.23
N LYS A 331 -4.95 12.64 1.26
CA LYS A 331 -6.27 13.27 1.05
C LYS A 331 -7.13 12.48 0.07
N THR A 332 -6.52 11.92 -0.97
CA THR A 332 -7.25 11.22 -2.04
C THR A 332 -7.11 9.70 -1.94
N ASN A 333 -6.24 9.20 -1.07
CA ASN A 333 -5.81 7.79 -1.01
C ASN A 333 -5.25 7.25 -2.33
N ASP A 334 -4.71 8.13 -3.18
CA ASP A 334 -4.07 7.72 -4.43
C ASP A 334 -2.70 7.09 -4.12
N ASN A 335 -2.37 5.98 -4.79
CA ASN A 335 -1.15 5.19 -4.53
C ASN A 335 -1.08 4.63 -3.10
N ASP A 336 -2.22 4.21 -2.54
CA ASP A 336 -2.29 3.64 -1.20
C ASP A 336 -1.80 2.18 -1.17
N ILE A 337 -0.49 1.98 -1.27
CA ILE A 337 0.16 0.66 -1.22
C ILE A 337 1.47 0.75 -0.42
N ALA A 338 1.77 -0.31 0.32
CA ALA A 338 2.99 -0.44 1.10
C ALA A 338 3.51 -1.87 1.14
N LEU A 339 4.83 -2.00 1.31
CA LEU A 339 5.51 -3.26 1.59
C LEU A 339 6.11 -3.26 3.00
N LEU A 340 6.06 -4.42 3.64
CA LEU A 340 6.73 -4.69 4.90
C LEU A 340 7.76 -5.78 4.66
N LYS A 341 9.02 -5.48 4.98
CA LYS A 341 10.12 -6.45 4.99
C LYS A 341 10.23 -7.04 6.38
N LEU A 342 10.17 -8.36 6.50
CA LEU A 342 10.32 -9.07 7.76
C LEU A 342 11.80 -9.25 8.11
N VAL A 343 12.13 -9.22 9.40
CA VAL A 343 13.51 -9.48 9.88
C VAL A 343 13.92 -10.94 9.61
N ARG A 344 12.97 -11.87 9.70
CA ARG A 344 13.17 -13.30 9.47
C ARG A 344 12.11 -13.84 8.53
N PRO A 345 12.44 -14.85 7.69
CA PRO A 345 11.49 -15.38 6.74
C PRO A 345 10.34 -16.11 7.44
N LEU A 346 9.18 -16.10 6.79
CA LEU A 346 8.08 -17.01 7.08
C LEU A 346 8.46 -18.43 6.65
N SER A 347 8.07 -19.40 7.46
CA SER A 347 8.12 -20.80 7.08
C SER A 347 6.79 -21.17 6.46
N PHE A 348 6.79 -21.54 5.19
CA PHE A 348 5.56 -21.92 4.51
C PHE A 348 5.04 -23.27 5.00
N THR A 349 3.74 -23.31 5.24
CA THR A 349 3.01 -24.47 5.75
C THR A 349 1.68 -24.60 5.00
N ARG A 350 0.78 -25.47 5.47
CA ARG A 350 -0.59 -25.53 4.90
C ARG A 350 -1.39 -24.24 5.14
N THR A 351 -1.10 -23.48 6.19
CA THR A 351 -1.85 -22.27 6.56
C THR A 351 -1.07 -20.97 6.36
N VAL A 352 0.20 -21.06 5.94
CA VAL A 352 1.07 -19.91 5.64
C VAL A 352 1.66 -20.12 4.25
N LYS A 353 1.19 -19.37 3.25
CA LYS A 353 1.66 -19.45 1.86
C LYS A 353 1.48 -18.09 1.18
N PRO A 354 2.28 -17.77 0.16
CA PRO A 354 2.13 -16.51 -0.55
C PRO A 354 0.97 -16.56 -1.56
N VAL A 355 0.36 -15.42 -1.83
CA VAL A 355 -0.54 -15.21 -2.98
C VAL A 355 0.29 -14.84 -4.20
N CYS A 356 -0.16 -15.19 -5.41
CA CYS A 356 0.55 -14.78 -6.61
C CYS A 356 0.31 -13.30 -6.90
N LEU A 357 1.38 -12.58 -7.25
CA LEU A 357 1.28 -11.26 -7.84
C LEU A 357 0.83 -11.36 -9.30
N PRO A 358 0.00 -10.42 -9.81
CA PRO A 358 -0.56 -10.48 -11.14
C PRO A 358 0.53 -10.36 -12.22
N ASN A 359 0.57 -11.34 -13.12
CA ASN A 359 1.39 -11.29 -14.31
C ASN A 359 0.77 -10.36 -15.36
N VAL A 360 1.59 -9.84 -16.27
CA VAL A 360 1.09 -9.02 -17.37
C VAL A 360 0.17 -9.86 -18.27
N GLY A 361 -0.96 -9.29 -18.70
CA GLY A 361 -1.89 -9.94 -19.62
C GLY A 361 -2.84 -10.97 -18.99
N VAL A 362 -2.87 -11.09 -17.65
CA VAL A 362 -3.93 -11.84 -16.96
C VAL A 362 -5.17 -10.95 -16.85
N ASP A 363 -6.29 -11.38 -17.44
CA ASP A 363 -7.56 -10.67 -17.31
C ASP A 363 -8.31 -11.12 -16.07
N LEU A 364 -8.44 -10.21 -15.09
CA LEU A 364 -9.04 -10.47 -13.78
C LEU A 364 -10.33 -9.66 -13.59
N SER A 365 -10.80 -8.96 -14.64
CA SER A 365 -11.85 -7.94 -14.58
C SER A 365 -13.26 -8.51 -14.32
N GLU A 366 -13.54 -9.68 -14.89
CA GLU A 366 -14.89 -10.29 -14.93
C GLU A 366 -15.02 -11.52 -14.02
N HIS A 367 -14.01 -11.81 -13.21
CA HIS A 367 -13.99 -12.99 -12.35
C HIS A 367 -14.52 -12.66 -10.94
N PRO A 368 -15.20 -13.61 -10.26
CA PRO A 368 -15.57 -13.44 -8.87
C PRO A 368 -14.33 -13.23 -8.00
N ALA A 369 -14.31 -12.12 -7.27
CA ALA A 369 -13.23 -11.80 -6.36
C ALA A 369 -13.63 -12.13 -4.92
N TRP A 370 -12.62 -12.29 -4.07
CA TRP A 370 -12.78 -12.58 -2.66
C TRP A 370 -12.03 -11.56 -1.82
N ILE A 371 -12.69 -11.13 -0.76
CA ILE A 371 -12.14 -10.25 0.27
C ILE A 371 -12.12 -11.00 1.59
N THR A 372 -11.07 -10.76 2.38
CA THR A 372 -10.93 -11.36 3.70
C THR A 372 -10.37 -10.37 4.71
N GLY A 373 -10.80 -10.49 5.97
CA GLY A 373 -10.25 -9.71 7.05
C GLY A 373 -10.98 -9.85 8.38
N TRP A 374 -10.45 -9.16 9.38
CA TRP A 374 -10.98 -9.08 10.75
C TRP A 374 -11.56 -7.70 11.05
N GLY A 375 -11.94 -6.96 10.01
CA GLY A 375 -12.58 -5.67 10.13
C GLY A 375 -13.98 -5.75 10.72
N ALA A 376 -14.47 -4.60 11.17
CA ALA A 376 -15.77 -4.47 11.79
C ALA A 376 -16.90 -4.93 10.85
N LEU A 377 -17.82 -5.75 11.33
CA LEU A 377 -18.93 -6.26 10.50
C LEU A 377 -19.99 -5.19 10.15
N ARG A 378 -19.86 -4.00 10.72
CA ARG A 378 -20.70 -2.82 10.50
C ARG A 378 -19.89 -1.57 10.82
N SER A 379 -20.27 -0.44 10.23
CA SER A 379 -19.62 0.85 10.50
C SER A 379 -19.60 1.14 12.00
N SER A 380 -18.41 1.51 12.52
CA SER A 380 -18.16 1.74 13.95
C SER A 380 -18.43 0.54 14.86
N GLY A 381 -18.47 -0.68 14.32
CA GLY A 381 -18.58 -1.93 15.06
C GLY A 381 -17.26 -2.42 15.66
N HIS A 382 -17.33 -3.49 16.44
CA HIS A 382 -16.14 -4.19 16.95
C HIS A 382 -15.58 -5.15 15.89
N THR A 383 -14.27 -5.33 15.89
CA THR A 383 -13.57 -6.32 15.06
C THR A 383 -13.84 -7.74 15.59
N PRO A 384 -14.29 -8.69 14.74
CA PRO A 384 -14.47 -10.08 15.14
C PRO A 384 -13.12 -10.77 15.43
N ASP A 385 -13.13 -11.78 16.29
CA ASP A 385 -11.95 -12.64 16.51
C ASP A 385 -11.63 -13.52 15.30
N ARG A 386 -12.68 -14.04 14.66
CA ARG A 386 -12.59 -15.00 13.55
C ARG A 386 -12.51 -14.25 12.22
N LEU A 387 -11.61 -14.70 11.35
CA LEU A 387 -11.44 -14.16 10.01
C LEU A 387 -12.74 -14.34 9.24
N ASN A 388 -13.20 -13.27 8.59
CA ASN A 388 -14.35 -13.34 7.69
C ASN A 388 -13.89 -13.32 6.24
N GLN A 389 -14.71 -13.91 5.39
CA GLN A 389 -14.53 -13.96 3.94
C GLN A 389 -15.83 -13.58 3.25
N ALA A 390 -15.74 -12.91 2.11
CA ALA A 390 -16.90 -12.67 1.27
C ALA A 390 -16.53 -12.63 -0.22
N GLN A 391 -17.47 -13.07 -1.05
CA GLN A 391 -17.36 -12.97 -2.50
C GLN A 391 -17.98 -11.66 -2.99
N VAL A 392 -17.25 -10.96 -3.85
CA VAL A 392 -17.59 -9.64 -4.41
C VAL A 392 -17.35 -9.61 -5.92
N ALA A 393 -17.98 -8.64 -6.60
CA ALA A 393 -17.73 -8.36 -8.01
C ALA A 393 -16.78 -7.17 -8.14
N ILE A 394 -15.84 -7.27 -9.07
CA ILE A 394 -15.01 -6.14 -9.50
C ILE A 394 -15.79 -5.32 -10.52
N TYR A 395 -15.68 -4.00 -10.46
CA TYR A 395 -16.32 -3.10 -11.40
C TYR A 395 -15.29 -2.30 -12.18
N SER A 396 -15.60 -2.02 -13.45
CA SER A 396 -14.79 -1.10 -14.24
C SER A 396 -14.74 0.29 -13.60
N ARG A 397 -13.61 0.98 -13.79
CA ARG A 397 -13.44 2.35 -13.31
C ARG A 397 -14.54 3.29 -13.79
N GLU A 398 -15.01 3.12 -15.02
CA GLU A 398 -16.14 3.87 -15.57
C GLU A 398 -17.43 3.65 -14.76
N ASN A 399 -17.75 2.41 -14.44
CA ASN A 399 -18.92 2.08 -13.63
C ASN A 399 -18.83 2.65 -12.22
N CYS A 400 -17.66 2.61 -11.59
CA CYS A 400 -17.47 3.18 -10.26
C CYS A 400 -17.46 4.70 -10.25
N ASN A 401 -17.00 5.34 -11.32
CA ASN A 401 -17.02 6.80 -11.43
C ASN A 401 -18.38 7.38 -11.83
N ARG A 402 -19.43 6.55 -11.97
CA ARG A 402 -20.78 7.07 -12.17
C ARG A 402 -21.22 7.95 -11.00
N PRO A 403 -22.02 9.02 -11.24
CA PRO A 403 -22.46 9.95 -10.19
C PRO A 403 -23.17 9.28 -9.01
N GLN A 404 -23.93 8.22 -9.25
CA GLN A 404 -24.63 7.50 -8.18
C GLN A 404 -23.73 6.54 -7.37
N VAL A 405 -22.47 6.32 -7.79
CA VAL A 405 -21.54 5.34 -7.21
C VAL A 405 -20.44 6.03 -6.41
N LEU A 406 -19.34 6.45 -7.02
CA LEU A 406 -18.22 7.13 -6.36
C LEU A 406 -17.83 8.47 -7.00
N GLU A 407 -18.70 9.04 -7.85
CA GLU A 407 -18.65 10.45 -8.25
C GLU A 407 -17.29 10.91 -8.82
N GLY A 408 -16.66 10.07 -9.63
CA GLY A 408 -15.39 10.41 -10.29
C GLY A 408 -14.13 10.28 -9.44
N GLN A 409 -14.22 9.76 -8.21
CA GLN A 409 -13.09 9.70 -7.27
C GLN A 409 -12.07 8.58 -7.58
N ILE A 410 -12.40 7.63 -8.46
CA ILE A 410 -11.56 6.46 -8.72
C ILE A 410 -10.52 6.76 -9.79
N THR A 411 -9.24 6.70 -9.40
CA THR A 411 -8.07 6.92 -10.27
C THR A 411 -7.64 5.63 -10.97
N ARG A 412 -6.49 5.63 -11.66
CA ARG A 412 -5.91 4.40 -12.28
C ARG A 412 -5.25 3.47 -11.27
N THR A 413 -4.82 4.03 -10.14
CA THR A 413 -4.13 3.30 -9.06
C THR A 413 -5.13 2.62 -8.12
N MET A 414 -6.43 2.73 -8.42
CA MET A 414 -7.53 2.19 -7.62
C MET A 414 -8.37 1.22 -8.45
N ILE A 415 -8.94 0.24 -7.75
CA ILE A 415 -9.97 -0.67 -8.24
C ILE A 415 -11.12 -0.70 -7.23
N CYS A 416 -12.33 -0.91 -7.69
CA CYS A 416 -13.51 -0.96 -6.83
C CYS A 416 -14.16 -2.34 -6.93
N ALA A 417 -14.55 -2.88 -5.78
CA ALA A 417 -15.20 -4.18 -5.71
C ALA A 417 -16.24 -4.20 -4.59
N GLY A 418 -17.30 -4.97 -4.77
CA GLY A 418 -18.36 -5.10 -3.77
C GLY A 418 -19.65 -5.66 -4.35
N LYS A 419 -20.76 -5.41 -3.65
CA LYS A 419 -22.11 -5.62 -4.19
C LYS A 419 -22.82 -4.28 -4.27
N LEU A 420 -23.23 -3.85 -5.46
CA LEU A 420 -23.93 -2.57 -5.62
C LEU A 420 -25.29 -2.53 -4.90
N GLN A 421 -25.90 -3.68 -4.61
CA GLN A 421 -27.11 -3.73 -3.77
C GLN A 421 -26.82 -3.39 -2.29
N GLY A 422 -25.56 -3.37 -1.88
CA GLY A 422 -25.13 -3.26 -0.49
C GLY A 422 -25.10 -4.62 0.22
N GLY A 423 -24.89 -4.59 1.54
CA GLY A 423 -24.90 -5.75 2.44
C GLY A 423 -23.62 -6.58 2.51
N VAL A 424 -22.68 -6.43 1.56
CA VAL A 424 -21.36 -7.08 1.59
C VAL A 424 -20.30 -6.08 1.15
N ASP A 425 -19.31 -5.86 2.00
CA ASP A 425 -18.20 -4.92 1.79
C ASP A 425 -17.06 -5.20 2.78
N THR A 426 -15.88 -4.65 2.51
CA THR A 426 -14.83 -4.48 3.52
C THR A 426 -15.15 -3.29 4.43
N CYS A 427 -14.64 -3.30 5.66
CA CYS A 427 -14.89 -2.25 6.63
C CYS A 427 -13.65 -1.92 7.47
N GLN A 428 -13.81 -1.11 8.52
CA GLN A 428 -12.68 -0.67 9.35
C GLN A 428 -11.93 -1.87 9.97
N GLY A 429 -10.62 -1.96 9.74
CA GLY A 429 -9.76 -3.08 10.16
C GLY A 429 -9.42 -4.06 9.03
N ASP A 430 -10.15 -4.05 7.91
CA ASP A 430 -9.79 -4.85 6.73
C ASP A 430 -8.71 -4.17 5.87
N SER A 431 -8.37 -2.92 6.16
CA SER A 431 -7.36 -2.11 5.48
C SER A 431 -6.05 -2.87 5.24
N GLY A 432 -5.52 -2.81 4.02
CA GLY A 432 -4.35 -3.57 3.57
C GLY A 432 -4.59 -5.06 3.34
N GLY A 433 -5.77 -5.58 3.68
CA GLY A 433 -6.17 -6.96 3.42
C GLY A 433 -6.31 -7.27 1.92
N PRO A 434 -6.25 -8.56 1.54
CA PRO A 434 -6.28 -8.99 0.15
C PRO A 434 -7.66 -8.85 -0.52
N LEU A 435 -7.65 -8.36 -1.76
CA LEU A 435 -8.66 -8.65 -2.77
C LEU A 435 -8.04 -9.63 -3.77
N VAL A 436 -8.58 -10.85 -3.85
CA VAL A 436 -8.00 -11.93 -4.66
C VAL A 436 -8.98 -12.53 -5.65
N VAL A 437 -8.46 -12.95 -6.81
CA VAL A 437 -9.21 -13.59 -7.88
C VAL A 437 -8.59 -14.95 -8.18
N LYS A 438 -9.43 -15.97 -8.34
CA LYS A 438 -8.97 -17.31 -8.76
C LYS A 438 -9.10 -17.43 -10.27
N GLU A 439 -7.98 -17.66 -10.94
CA GLU A 439 -7.95 -17.90 -12.39
C GLU A 439 -6.94 -19.00 -12.72
N ALA A 440 -7.32 -19.94 -13.59
CA ALA A 440 -6.53 -21.13 -13.92
C ALA A 440 -6.03 -21.92 -12.68
N ASN A 441 -6.86 -22.03 -11.64
CA ASN A 441 -6.55 -22.64 -10.33
C ASN A 441 -5.49 -21.94 -9.49
N VAL A 442 -5.07 -20.72 -9.87
CA VAL A 442 -4.14 -19.89 -9.11
C VAL A 442 -4.87 -18.68 -8.55
N TRP A 443 -4.58 -18.34 -7.29
CA TRP A 443 -5.08 -17.12 -6.67
C TRP A 443 -4.13 -15.95 -6.89
N TRP A 444 -4.67 -14.86 -7.45
CA TRP A 444 -3.96 -13.65 -7.81
C TRP A 444 -4.39 -12.48 -6.92
N LEU A 445 -3.44 -11.73 -6.39
CA LEU A 445 -3.68 -10.52 -5.62
C LEU A 445 -3.94 -9.33 -6.55
N VAL A 446 -5.20 -8.96 -6.70
CA VAL A 446 -5.61 -7.87 -7.61
C VAL A 446 -5.70 -6.53 -6.93
N GLY A 447 -5.88 -6.52 -5.61
CA GLY A 447 -5.88 -5.30 -4.83
C GLY A 447 -5.65 -5.49 -3.35
N ASP A 448 -5.44 -4.37 -2.68
CA ASP A 448 -5.32 -4.25 -1.23
C ASP A 448 -6.37 -3.26 -0.69
N THR A 449 -7.06 -3.61 0.40
CA THR A 449 -8.18 -2.80 0.91
C THR A 449 -7.71 -1.40 1.31
N SER A 450 -8.30 -0.35 0.72
CA SER A 450 -7.85 1.02 0.91
C SER A 450 -8.88 1.88 1.64
N TRP A 451 -10.04 2.14 1.05
CA TRP A 451 -11.06 3.00 1.64
C TRP A 451 -12.48 2.68 1.14
N GLY A 452 -13.49 3.30 1.75
CA GLY A 452 -14.89 3.17 1.35
C GLY A 452 -15.76 4.27 1.95
N ILE A 453 -16.96 4.46 1.40
CA ILE A 453 -17.97 5.38 1.95
C ILE A 453 -18.94 4.58 2.81
N GLY A 454 -18.77 4.64 4.14
CA GLY A 454 -19.46 3.74 5.05
C GLY A 454 -18.98 2.29 4.86
N CYS A 455 -19.81 1.32 5.25
CA CYS A 455 -19.57 -0.09 4.97
C CYS A 455 -20.87 -0.72 4.47
N ALA A 456 -20.80 -1.44 3.34
CA ALA A 456 -21.91 -2.22 2.80
C ALA A 456 -23.14 -1.39 2.42
N LEU A 457 -22.94 -0.11 2.08
CA LEU A 457 -24.00 0.77 1.60
C LEU A 457 -24.33 0.52 0.13
N ARG A 458 -25.60 0.72 -0.22
CA ARG A 458 -26.05 0.60 -1.62
C ARG A 458 -25.28 1.58 -2.51
N ASN A 459 -24.83 1.10 -3.66
CA ASN A 459 -24.02 1.82 -4.64
C ASN A 459 -22.70 2.39 -4.10
N LYS A 460 -22.22 2.01 -2.91
CA LYS A 460 -20.92 2.43 -2.39
C LYS A 460 -20.04 1.19 -2.19
N PRO A 461 -19.46 0.63 -3.27
CA PRO A 461 -18.52 -0.49 -3.16
C PRO A 461 -17.22 -0.02 -2.47
N GLY A 462 -16.50 -0.96 -1.86
CA GLY A 462 -15.15 -0.73 -1.36
C GLY A 462 -14.16 -0.39 -2.46
N VAL A 463 -13.12 0.35 -2.10
CA VAL A 463 -12.03 0.78 -2.97
C VAL A 463 -10.72 0.18 -2.47
N TYR A 464 -9.94 -0.33 -3.41
CA TYR A 464 -8.72 -1.08 -3.19
C TYR A 464 -7.59 -0.45 -4.02
N GLY A 465 -6.35 -0.54 -3.54
CA GLY A 465 -5.18 -0.27 -4.36
C GLY A 465 -5.12 -1.25 -5.54
N ASN A 466 -4.83 -0.75 -6.74
CA ASN A 466 -4.76 -1.58 -7.95
C ASN A 466 -3.35 -2.19 -8.05
N VAL A 467 -3.17 -3.38 -7.47
CA VAL A 467 -1.88 -4.08 -7.45
C VAL A 467 -1.38 -4.37 -8.86
N SER A 468 -2.28 -4.65 -9.82
CA SER A 468 -1.87 -4.88 -11.22
C SER A 468 -1.26 -3.63 -11.87
N TYR A 469 -1.77 -2.44 -11.52
CA TYR A 469 -1.21 -1.17 -11.99
C TYR A 469 0.10 -0.81 -11.27
N LEU A 470 0.20 -1.14 -9.98
CA LEU A 470 1.33 -0.80 -9.10
C LEU A 470 2.41 -1.89 -9.07
N ILE A 471 2.29 -2.94 -9.90
CA ILE A 471 3.13 -4.13 -9.81
C ILE A 471 4.61 -3.85 -10.05
N ASN A 472 4.94 -2.91 -10.93
CA ASN A 472 6.32 -2.52 -11.21
C ASN A 472 6.98 -1.90 -9.97
N TRP A 473 6.22 -1.08 -9.23
CA TRP A 473 6.70 -0.50 -7.98
C TRP A 473 6.96 -1.61 -6.94
N VAL A 474 6.07 -2.60 -6.83
CA VAL A 474 6.25 -3.74 -5.90
C VAL A 474 7.55 -4.49 -6.19
N TYR A 475 7.77 -4.91 -7.45
CA TYR A 475 8.98 -5.64 -7.83
C TYR A 475 10.25 -4.84 -7.64
N GLU A 476 10.19 -3.53 -7.90
CA GLU A 476 11.32 -2.63 -7.68
C GLU A 476 11.73 -2.54 -6.21
N GLN A 477 10.76 -2.36 -5.31
CA GLN A 477 11.06 -2.30 -3.88
C GLN A 477 11.60 -3.65 -3.37
N MET A 478 11.10 -4.77 -3.91
CA MET A 478 11.64 -6.09 -3.60
C MET A 478 13.06 -6.30 -4.11
N GLN A 479 13.43 -5.67 -5.24
CA GLN A 479 14.75 -5.78 -5.85
C GLN A 479 15.80 -4.90 -5.14
N ASN A 480 15.41 -3.70 -4.70
CA ASN A 480 16.32 -2.70 -4.14
C ASN A 480 16.72 -2.97 -2.69
N GLU A 481 15.99 -3.86 -1.99
CA GLU A 481 16.08 -4.08 -0.55
C GLU A 481 16.50 -5.51 -0.20
#